data_AF-A0A183BNC6-F1
#
_entry.id   AF-A0A183BNC6-F1
#
_cell.length_a   1.000
_cell.length_b   1.000
_cell.length_c   1.000
_cell.angle_alpha   90.00
_cell.angle_beta   90.00
_cell.angle_gamma   90.00
#
_symmetry.space_group_name_H-M   'P 1'
#
loop_
_entity.id
_entity.type
_entity.pdbx_description
1 polymer ?
#
loop_
_entity_poly.entity_id
_entity_poly.type
_entity_poly.pdbx_seq_one_letter_code
_entity_poly.pdbx_strand_id
1 'polypeptide(L)'
;MIASIFGSPSSRGASNHWPRLGQKKHRRCLRPEIRGNPRNDEEQQQQMKEVSICADVWLEVFAYVSPRELGHLMALISDRFDVLVDEHFKLRKWSLDSLQICRAIGGNGAQIIKRSSEQLPIPQGPLPNKVTGFKRIWIRYVDQPVIEFLQRIRRLFDSSGTTVEIGTSVIQSHSWEIICQKIWPLINDNICGFRLLDAHLDRLRQFSPAVLCNCANLRSLSCYGLIPEFPAEDNAGASPGQALAKWVFTRRKDGLPNMFCCGHYSARMVALKRAFVNASEPVNFIISFWNDWDHRLVPFELKNNLTGERLTFRRIGGYWLLVRCPIAREETKWAEWEEEAIRWTCIWWPRQWNCIVIAFNDRDIGDG
;
A
#
# COMPACT_ATOMS: atom_id res chain seq x y z
N MET A 1 -12.27 -1.30 22.64
CA MET A 1 -12.28 -0.23 21.62
C MET A 1 -11.00 -0.19 20.78
N ILE A 2 -9.79 -0.26 21.35
CA ILE A 2 -8.53 -0.32 20.57
C ILE A 2 -8.30 -1.71 19.94
N ALA A 3 -8.64 -2.79 20.65
CA ALA A 3 -8.51 -4.16 20.17
C ALA A 3 -9.34 -4.46 18.90
N SER A 4 -10.49 -3.78 18.74
CA SER A 4 -11.37 -3.95 17.58
C SER A 4 -10.85 -3.25 16.32
N ILE A 5 -9.71 -2.55 16.34
CA ILE A 5 -9.15 -1.82 15.17
C ILE A 5 -7.97 -2.57 14.51
N PHE A 6 -7.39 -3.58 15.18
CA PHE A 6 -6.27 -4.36 14.62
C PHE A 6 -6.65 -5.25 13.44
N GLY A 7 -5.77 -5.31 12.45
CA GLY A 7 -5.76 -6.33 11.39
C GLY A 7 -4.80 -7.45 11.72
N SER A 8 -5.01 -8.61 11.10
CA SER A 8 -4.09 -9.74 11.22
C SER A 8 -2.65 -9.34 10.87
N PRO A 9 -1.65 -9.88 11.57
CA PRO A 9 -0.25 -9.45 11.47
C PRO A 9 0.37 -9.68 10.09
N SER A 10 1.30 -8.80 9.70
CA SER A 10 2.00 -8.89 8.42
C SER A 10 2.95 -10.09 8.37
N SER A 11 2.71 -11.02 7.44
CA SER A 11 3.74 -11.93 6.96
C SER A 11 4.63 -11.18 5.96
N ARG A 12 5.80 -10.73 6.43
CA ARG A 12 6.90 -10.38 5.51
C ARG A 12 7.61 -11.68 5.13
N GLY A 13 7.71 -11.93 3.82
CA GLY A 13 8.77 -12.68 3.15
C GLY A 13 9.07 -14.09 3.68
N ALA A 14 8.36 -15.08 3.16
CA ALA A 14 8.92 -16.41 2.95
C ALA A 14 8.39 -16.94 1.62
N SER A 15 9.27 -16.99 0.62
CA SER A 15 9.02 -17.71 -0.63
C SER A 15 8.90 -19.19 -0.31
N ASN A 16 7.68 -19.69 -0.17
CA ASN A 16 7.45 -21.12 -0.05
C ASN A 16 7.09 -21.67 -1.43
N HIS A 17 8.14 -21.96 -2.21
CA HIS A 17 8.09 -23.04 -3.17
C HIS A 17 7.81 -24.33 -2.39
N TRP A 18 6.67 -24.98 -2.65
CA TRP A 18 6.52 -26.42 -2.38
C TRP A 18 5.85 -27.12 -3.57
N PRO A 19 6.33 -28.33 -3.92
CA PRO A 19 5.93 -29.04 -5.12
C PRO A 19 4.56 -29.72 -4.94
N ARG A 20 3.84 -29.84 -6.07
CA ARG A 20 2.58 -30.57 -6.19
C ARG A 20 2.77 -32.04 -5.79
N LEU A 21 2.11 -32.47 -4.72
CA LEU A 21 1.90 -33.88 -4.42
C LEU A 21 0.41 -34.24 -4.50
N GLY A 22 0.13 -35.00 -5.56
CA GLY A 22 -0.96 -35.94 -5.82
C GLY A 22 -2.23 -35.91 -4.96
N GLN A 23 -3.35 -35.70 -5.64
CA GLN A 23 -4.68 -36.14 -5.23
C GLN A 23 -4.65 -37.60 -4.75
N LYS A 24 -5.05 -37.85 -3.50
CA LYS A 24 -5.52 -39.16 -3.05
C LYS A 24 -6.86 -39.04 -2.33
N LYS A 25 -7.89 -39.46 -3.09
CA LYS A 25 -9.18 -40.05 -2.73
C LYS A 25 -9.70 -39.84 -1.29
N HIS A 26 -10.82 -39.13 -1.19
CA HIS A 26 -11.80 -39.29 -0.12
C HIS A 26 -12.12 -40.79 0.10
N ARG A 27 -11.75 -41.31 1.26
CA ARG A 27 -12.36 -42.52 1.82
C ARG A 27 -13.26 -42.09 2.98
N ARG A 28 -14.56 -42.32 2.81
CA ARG A 28 -15.53 -42.41 3.92
C ARG A 28 -14.96 -43.37 4.97
N CYS A 29 -14.73 -42.88 6.18
CA CYS A 29 -14.61 -43.75 7.34
C CYS A 29 -15.96 -43.77 8.04
N LEU A 30 -16.55 -44.96 8.03
CA LEU A 30 -17.77 -45.36 8.70
C LEU A 30 -17.67 -45.09 10.21
N ARG A 31 -18.78 -44.66 10.83
CA ARG A 31 -18.95 -44.70 12.29
C ARG A 31 -18.82 -46.15 12.76
N PRO A 32 -17.99 -46.46 13.76
CA PRO A 32 -18.17 -47.67 14.55
C PRO A 32 -19.20 -47.38 15.65
N GLU A 33 -20.30 -48.12 15.66
CA GLU A 33 -21.09 -48.31 16.87
C GLU A 33 -20.23 -49.03 17.91
N ILE A 34 -20.00 -48.42 19.07
CA ILE A 34 -19.44 -49.11 20.24
C ILE A 34 -20.48 -49.05 21.35
N ARG A 35 -21.10 -50.20 21.61
CA ARG A 35 -21.88 -50.51 22.81
C ARG A 35 -20.93 -50.57 24.02
N GLY A 36 -21.30 -49.80 25.06
CA GLY A 36 -21.02 -49.93 26.49
C GLY A 36 -19.79 -50.68 26.99
N ASN A 37 -18.90 -49.92 27.65
CA ASN A 37 -18.47 -50.18 29.03
C ASN A 37 -17.93 -48.86 29.62
N PRO A 38 -18.39 -48.37 30.80
CA PRO A 38 -17.90 -47.11 31.36
C PRO A 38 -16.55 -47.37 32.04
N ARG A 39 -15.46 -47.10 31.33
CA ARG A 39 -14.11 -47.08 31.92
C ARG A 39 -13.61 -45.65 31.97
N ASN A 40 -13.85 -45.07 33.13
CA ASN A 40 -13.08 -44.05 33.83
C ASN A 40 -12.75 -42.75 33.05
N ASP A 41 -13.71 -41.83 33.04
CA ASP A 41 -13.49 -40.41 32.69
C ASP A 41 -12.39 -39.77 33.57
N GLU A 42 -12.13 -40.32 34.76
CA GLU A 42 -11.05 -39.90 35.64
C GLU A 42 -9.66 -40.15 35.04
N GLU A 43 -9.42 -41.25 34.31
CA GLU A 43 -8.11 -41.53 33.70
C GLU A 43 -7.82 -40.62 32.49
N GLN A 44 -8.85 -40.27 31.69
CA GLN A 44 -8.70 -39.28 30.61
C GLN A 44 -8.54 -37.85 31.13
N GLN A 45 -9.24 -37.49 32.23
CA GLN A 45 -9.03 -36.20 32.89
C GLN A 45 -7.67 -36.10 33.60
N GLN A 46 -7.14 -37.21 34.12
CA GLN A 46 -5.80 -37.25 34.72
C GLN A 46 -4.70 -37.15 33.65
N GLN A 47 -4.88 -37.77 32.47
CA GLN A 47 -3.95 -37.62 31.34
C GLN A 47 -4.00 -36.22 30.69
N MET A 48 -5.15 -35.54 30.71
CA MET A 48 -5.25 -34.14 30.26
C MET A 48 -4.53 -33.14 31.18
N LYS A 49 -4.25 -33.50 32.44
CA LYS A 49 -3.55 -32.63 33.39
C LYS A 49 -2.03 -32.57 33.20
N GLU A 50 -1.44 -33.45 32.38
CA GLU A 50 0.02 -33.52 32.21
C GLU A 50 0.51 -33.54 30.76
N VAL A 51 -0.20 -32.86 29.85
CA VAL A 51 0.41 -32.45 28.58
C VAL A 51 1.11 -31.10 28.83
N SER A 52 2.28 -31.15 29.49
CA SER A 52 3.11 -29.97 29.75
C SER A 52 3.81 -29.52 28.46
N ILE A 53 3.06 -28.88 27.58
CA ILE A 53 3.63 -28.26 26.38
C ILE A 53 4.31 -26.96 26.84
N CYS A 54 5.60 -26.84 26.51
CA CYS A 54 6.41 -25.65 26.82
C CYS A 54 5.75 -24.37 26.24
N ALA A 55 5.89 -23.24 26.93
CA ALA A 55 5.42 -21.93 26.46
C ALA A 55 5.94 -21.62 25.04
N ASP A 56 7.18 -22.01 24.72
CA ASP A 56 7.79 -21.82 23.40
C ASP A 56 7.04 -22.58 22.31
N VAL A 57 6.61 -23.81 22.59
CA VAL A 57 5.85 -24.65 21.65
C VAL A 57 4.44 -24.08 21.45
N TRP A 58 3.81 -23.53 22.49
CA TRP A 58 2.54 -22.81 22.37
C TRP A 58 2.67 -21.52 21.54
N LEU A 59 3.75 -20.77 21.73
CA LEU A 59 4.04 -19.56 20.95
C LEU A 59 4.26 -19.87 19.47
N GLU A 60 4.89 -21.00 19.14
CA GLU A 60 5.02 -21.47 17.75
C GLU A 60 3.67 -21.82 17.13
N VAL A 61 2.76 -22.47 17.87
CA VAL A 61 1.40 -22.78 17.39
C VAL A 61 0.64 -21.50 16.99
N PHE A 62 0.85 -20.36 17.67
CA PHE A 62 0.21 -19.08 17.32
C PHE A 62 0.68 -18.49 15.97
N ALA A 63 1.81 -18.94 15.43
CA ALA A 63 2.23 -18.56 14.09
C ALA A 63 1.31 -19.16 13.00
N TYR A 64 0.60 -20.25 13.32
CA TYR A 64 -0.17 -21.04 12.35
C TYR A 64 -1.70 -20.87 12.46
N VAL A 65 -2.20 -20.21 13.50
CA VAL A 65 -3.65 -20.02 13.73
C VAL A 65 -4.06 -18.58 13.45
N SER A 66 -5.20 -18.35 12.78
CA SER A 66 -5.67 -16.99 12.52
C SER A 66 -6.08 -16.30 13.84
N PRO A 67 -5.85 -14.97 14.02
CA PRO A 67 -6.14 -14.29 15.29
C PRO A 67 -7.59 -14.41 15.76
N ARG A 68 -8.54 -14.55 14.83
CA ARG A 68 -9.96 -14.71 15.12
C ARG A 68 -10.31 -16.11 15.62
N GLU A 69 -9.72 -17.15 15.01
CA GLU A 69 -9.87 -18.54 15.46
C GLU A 69 -9.15 -18.75 16.79
N LEU A 70 -7.98 -18.12 16.96
CA LEU A 70 -7.24 -18.11 18.22
C LEU A 70 -8.09 -17.52 19.35
N GLY A 71 -8.70 -16.35 19.14
CA GLY A 71 -9.59 -15.75 20.15
C GLY A 71 -10.83 -16.61 20.49
N HIS A 72 -11.37 -17.36 19.51
CA HIS A 72 -12.52 -18.25 19.73
C HIS A 72 -12.16 -19.56 20.42
N LEU A 73 -11.06 -20.19 20.02
CA LEU A 73 -10.55 -21.43 20.62
C LEU A 73 -10.15 -21.21 22.08
N MET A 74 -9.78 -19.98 22.45
CA MET A 74 -9.05 -19.72 23.68
C MET A 74 -9.84 -18.95 24.74
N ALA A 75 -11.02 -18.44 24.40
CA ALA A 75 -12.02 -18.02 25.39
C ALA A 75 -12.48 -19.18 26.32
N LEU A 76 -12.11 -20.41 25.99
CA LEU A 76 -12.52 -21.62 26.70
C LEU A 76 -11.45 -22.17 27.68
N ILE A 77 -10.21 -21.64 27.72
CA ILE A 77 -9.07 -22.35 28.36
C ILE A 77 -8.12 -21.43 29.18
N SER A 78 -8.45 -21.20 30.46
CA SER A 78 -7.56 -20.94 31.63
C SER A 78 -6.68 -19.66 31.74
N ASP A 79 -6.58 -19.09 32.95
CA ASP A 79 -5.75 -17.94 33.37
C ASP A 79 -4.25 -17.99 32.98
N ARG A 80 -3.64 -19.18 32.83
CA ARG A 80 -2.24 -19.30 32.35
C ARG A 80 -2.09 -18.86 30.90
N PHE A 81 -3.16 -18.99 30.12
CA PHE A 81 -3.20 -18.53 28.75
C PHE A 81 -3.26 -17.01 28.67
N ASP A 82 -4.01 -16.35 29.57
CA ASP A 82 -4.06 -14.88 29.63
C ASP A 82 -2.68 -14.26 29.86
N VAL A 83 -1.82 -14.90 30.66
CA VAL A 83 -0.43 -14.44 30.86
C VAL A 83 0.41 -14.59 29.59
N LEU A 84 0.29 -15.71 28.88
CA LEU A 84 1.02 -15.95 27.62
C LEU A 84 0.49 -15.08 26.47
N VAL A 85 -0.80 -14.80 26.45
CA VAL A 85 -1.43 -13.81 25.57
C VAL A 85 -0.88 -12.45 25.90
N ASP A 86 -0.90 -12.03 27.15
CA ASP A 86 -0.38 -10.74 27.55
C ASP A 86 1.08 -10.57 27.17
N GLU A 87 1.93 -11.58 27.38
CA GLU A 87 3.32 -11.57 26.92
C GLU A 87 3.45 -11.54 25.39
N HIS A 88 2.70 -12.38 24.67
CA HIS A 88 2.72 -12.44 23.21
C HIS A 88 2.26 -11.12 22.58
N PHE A 89 1.16 -10.53 23.09
CA PHE A 89 0.64 -9.24 22.66
C PHE A 89 1.55 -8.08 23.10
N LYS A 90 2.29 -8.23 24.20
CA LYS A 90 3.32 -7.27 24.60
C LYS A 90 4.52 -7.27 23.65
N LEU A 91 4.91 -8.38 23.05
CA LEU A 91 6.09 -8.44 22.19
C LEU A 91 5.78 -8.14 20.72
N ARG A 92 4.52 -8.28 20.30
CA ARG A 92 4.14 -8.18 18.88
C ARG A 92 3.90 -6.74 18.41
N LYS A 93 4.44 -6.43 17.22
CA LYS A 93 4.05 -5.24 16.45
C LYS A 93 2.76 -5.52 15.69
N TRP A 94 1.87 -4.53 15.63
CA TRP A 94 0.54 -4.62 15.05
C TRP A 94 0.40 -3.68 13.85
N SER A 95 -0.47 -4.02 12.92
CA SER A 95 -0.90 -3.11 11.86
C SER A 95 -2.41 -2.94 11.89
N LEU A 96 -2.89 -1.73 11.63
CA LEU A 96 -4.31 -1.51 11.37
C LEU A 96 -4.68 -2.20 10.05
N ASP A 97 -5.87 -2.78 9.96
CA ASP A 97 -6.35 -3.29 8.67
C ASP A 97 -6.83 -2.13 7.78
N SER A 98 -7.66 -2.43 6.79
CA SER A 98 -8.45 -1.44 6.05
C SER A 98 -9.49 -0.80 6.96
N LEU A 99 -9.39 0.52 7.13
CA LEU A 99 -10.32 1.37 7.87
C LEU A 99 -11.00 2.34 6.91
N GLN A 100 -12.27 2.65 7.14
CA GLN A 100 -13.00 3.68 6.41
C GLN A 100 -13.59 4.69 7.40
N ILE A 101 -13.21 5.95 7.29
CA ILE A 101 -13.76 7.08 8.03
C ILE A 101 -14.92 7.64 7.22
N CYS A 102 -16.13 7.66 7.79
CA CYS A 102 -17.33 8.20 7.16
C CYS A 102 -18.22 8.93 8.17
N ARG A 103 -19.20 9.66 7.66
CA ARG A 103 -20.23 10.31 8.48
C ARG A 103 -21.02 9.25 9.26
N ALA A 104 -21.31 9.52 10.53
CA ALA A 104 -22.19 8.68 11.34
C ALA A 104 -23.59 8.60 10.72
N ILE A 105 -24.29 7.47 10.91
CA ILE A 105 -25.67 7.30 10.41
C ILE A 105 -26.62 8.39 10.95
N GLY A 106 -26.42 8.82 12.20
CA GLY A 106 -27.22 9.90 12.82
C GLY A 106 -26.85 11.31 12.37
N GLY A 107 -25.92 11.47 11.43
CA GLY A 107 -25.46 12.78 10.94
C GLY A 107 -24.46 13.50 11.85
N ASN A 108 -24.36 13.10 13.12
CA ASN A 108 -23.48 13.71 14.12
C ASN A 108 -22.07 13.07 14.09
N GLY A 109 -21.12 13.80 13.50
CA GLY A 109 -19.69 13.48 13.52
C GLY A 109 -19.26 12.26 12.70
N ALA A 110 -17.99 11.89 12.87
CA ALA A 110 -17.34 10.80 12.14
C ALA A 110 -17.35 9.45 12.87
N GLN A 111 -17.33 8.35 12.09
CA GLN A 111 -17.17 6.98 12.56
C GLN A 111 -16.18 6.20 11.68
N ILE A 112 -15.62 5.13 12.25
CA ILE A 112 -14.77 4.16 11.54
C ILE A 112 -15.59 2.91 11.24
N ILE A 113 -15.66 2.54 9.97
CA ILE A 113 -16.20 1.27 9.49
C ILE A 113 -15.05 0.32 9.18
N LYS A 114 -15.15 -0.90 9.70
CA LYS A 114 -14.30 -2.03 9.31
C LYS A 114 -14.97 -2.92 8.27
N ARG A 115 -14.19 -3.80 7.63
CA ARG A 115 -14.69 -4.81 6.67
C ARG A 115 -15.82 -5.70 7.20
N SER A 116 -16.01 -5.81 8.52
CA SER A 116 -17.11 -6.53 9.18
C SER A 116 -18.40 -5.71 9.31
N SER A 117 -18.48 -4.50 8.74
CA SER A 117 -19.58 -3.53 8.91
C SER A 117 -19.77 -3.03 10.34
N GLU A 118 -18.84 -3.33 11.25
CA GLU A 118 -18.82 -2.80 12.60
C GLU A 118 -18.48 -1.31 12.56
N GLN A 119 -19.34 -0.49 13.18
CA GLN A 119 -19.17 0.94 13.33
C GLN A 119 -18.53 1.23 14.67
N LEU A 120 -17.38 1.88 14.65
CA LEU A 120 -16.63 2.27 15.83
C LEU A 120 -16.53 3.79 15.88
N PRO A 121 -16.62 4.41 17.08
CA PRO A 121 -16.32 5.82 17.22
C PRO A 121 -14.85 6.09 16.89
N ILE A 122 -14.55 7.32 16.49
CA ILE A 122 -13.16 7.77 16.31
C ILE A 122 -12.43 7.67 17.65
N PRO A 123 -11.28 6.96 17.71
CA PRO A 123 -10.50 6.86 18.94
C PRO A 123 -10.02 8.21 19.45
N GLN A 124 -10.35 8.53 20.69
CA GLN A 124 -9.92 9.76 21.36
C GLN A 124 -8.57 9.61 22.08
N GLY A 125 -8.23 8.39 22.50
CA GLY A 125 -6.94 8.08 23.12
C GLY A 125 -5.82 7.83 22.11
N PRO A 126 -4.54 7.88 22.55
CA PRO A 126 -3.41 7.55 21.70
C PRO A 126 -3.46 6.08 21.26
N LEU A 127 -3.06 5.81 20.02
CA LEU A 127 -2.86 4.43 19.55
C LEU A 127 -1.65 3.81 20.25
N PRO A 128 -1.72 2.53 20.68
CA PRO A 128 -0.59 1.85 21.29
C PRO A 128 0.67 1.93 20.44
N ASN A 129 1.83 2.19 21.04
CA ASN A 129 3.11 2.35 20.33
C ASN A 129 3.50 1.13 19.47
N LYS A 130 2.96 -0.04 19.81
CA LYS A 130 3.18 -1.30 19.08
C LYS A 130 2.45 -1.36 17.73
N VAL A 131 1.52 -0.44 17.47
CA VAL A 131 0.90 -0.29 16.14
C VAL A 131 1.89 0.42 15.24
N THR A 132 2.40 -0.23 14.20
CA THR A 132 3.51 0.31 13.39
C THR A 132 3.13 0.62 11.94
N GLY A 133 1.94 0.24 11.49
CA GLY A 133 1.48 0.54 10.14
C GLY A 133 0.00 0.25 9.94
N PHE A 134 -0.44 0.33 8.69
CA PHE A 134 -1.83 0.09 8.32
C PHE A 134 -1.92 -0.52 6.91
N LYS A 135 -3.01 -1.22 6.60
CA LYS A 135 -3.23 -1.69 5.24
C LYS A 135 -3.77 -0.57 4.36
N ARG A 136 -4.91 0.03 4.75
CA ARG A 136 -5.55 1.11 4.00
C ARG A 136 -6.39 1.99 4.92
N ILE A 137 -6.38 3.30 4.69
CA ILE A 137 -7.28 4.25 5.37
C ILE A 137 -8.05 5.00 4.28
N TRP A 138 -9.38 4.81 4.25
CA TRP A 138 -10.30 5.56 3.41
C TRP A 138 -10.89 6.74 4.17
N ILE A 139 -10.68 7.96 3.70
CA ILE A 139 -11.25 9.17 4.27
C ILE A 139 -12.40 9.62 3.37
N ARG A 140 -13.64 9.41 3.80
CA ARG A 140 -14.86 9.78 3.06
C ARG A 140 -15.68 10.87 3.75
N TYR A 141 -15.25 11.29 4.92
CA TYR A 141 -15.83 12.37 5.70
C TYR A 141 -14.72 12.99 6.54
N VAL A 142 -14.81 14.30 6.77
CA VAL A 142 -13.86 15.04 7.58
C VAL A 142 -14.57 16.02 8.48
N ASP A 143 -14.16 16.03 9.74
CA ASP A 143 -14.51 17.00 10.77
C ASP A 143 -13.25 17.25 11.62
N GLN A 144 -13.34 18.14 12.60
CA GLN A 144 -12.23 18.44 13.50
C GLN A 144 -11.71 17.18 14.24
N PRO A 145 -12.56 16.32 14.83
CA PRO A 145 -12.13 15.04 15.42
C PRO A 145 -11.35 14.12 14.47
N VAL A 146 -11.69 14.08 13.18
CA VAL A 146 -10.95 13.31 12.18
C VAL A 146 -9.55 13.89 11.96
N ILE A 147 -9.41 15.21 11.87
CA ILE A 147 -8.09 15.85 11.74
C ILE A 147 -7.21 15.53 12.96
N GLU A 148 -7.76 15.62 14.17
CA GLU A 148 -7.05 15.24 15.40
C GLU A 148 -6.66 13.75 15.41
N PHE A 149 -7.55 12.88 14.94
CA PHE A 149 -7.25 11.47 14.79
C PHE A 149 -6.08 11.24 13.81
N LEU A 150 -6.09 11.91 12.64
CA LEU A 150 -4.99 11.84 11.67
C LEU A 150 -3.67 12.32 12.27
N GLN A 151 -3.70 13.39 13.08
CA GLN A 151 -2.54 13.87 13.83
C GLN A 151 -2.01 12.82 14.82
N ARG A 152 -2.90 12.17 15.60
CA ARG A 152 -2.52 11.13 16.58
C ARG A 152 -1.86 9.92 15.90
N ILE A 153 -2.28 9.60 14.69
CA ILE A 153 -1.75 8.47 13.92
C ILE A 153 -0.64 8.86 12.94
N ARG A 154 -0.20 10.14 12.94
CA ARG A 154 0.83 10.66 12.02
C ARG A 154 2.09 9.79 11.97
N ARG A 155 2.52 9.30 13.12
CA ARG A 155 3.67 8.38 13.24
C ARG A 155 3.58 7.12 12.37
N LEU A 156 2.37 6.70 11.98
CA LEU A 156 2.17 5.56 11.08
C LEU A 156 2.47 5.92 9.61
N PHE A 157 2.33 7.19 9.25
CA PHE A 157 2.69 7.72 7.94
C PHE A 157 4.20 7.93 7.85
N ASP A 158 4.82 8.35 8.95
CA ASP A 158 6.27 8.62 9.01
C ASP A 158 7.10 7.32 9.00
N SER A 159 6.58 6.21 9.53
CA SER A 159 7.35 4.97 9.76
C SER A 159 7.69 4.18 8.49
N SER A 160 6.89 4.32 7.44
CA SER A 160 7.04 3.58 6.20
C SER A 160 6.43 4.35 5.05
N GLY A 161 7.04 4.28 3.86
CA GLY A 161 6.59 5.03 2.70
C GLY A 161 5.08 4.86 2.47
N THR A 162 4.38 5.99 2.37
CA THR A 162 2.93 6.05 2.26
C THR A 162 2.52 6.27 0.81
N THR A 163 1.55 5.48 0.33
CA THR A 163 0.87 5.76 -0.94
C THR A 163 -0.35 6.62 -0.69
N VAL A 164 -0.47 7.73 -1.40
CA VAL A 164 -1.64 8.62 -1.34
C VAL A 164 -2.44 8.49 -2.64
N GLU A 165 -3.73 8.23 -2.49
CA GLU A 165 -4.71 8.23 -3.57
C GLU A 165 -5.73 9.34 -3.31
N ILE A 166 -6.01 10.16 -4.32
CA ILE A 166 -7.03 11.21 -4.23
C ILE A 166 -8.12 10.88 -5.24
N GLY A 167 -9.33 10.64 -4.73
CA GLY A 167 -10.56 10.45 -5.50
C GLY A 167 -11.56 11.60 -5.34
N THR A 168 -11.23 12.62 -4.55
CA THR A 168 -12.04 13.84 -4.42
C THR A 168 -12.11 14.59 -5.75
N SER A 169 -13.34 14.88 -6.20
CA SER A 169 -13.57 15.55 -7.48
C SER A 169 -12.92 16.95 -7.52
N VAL A 170 -12.39 17.34 -8.68
CA VAL A 170 -11.69 18.64 -8.86
C VAL A 170 -12.57 19.86 -8.68
N ILE A 171 -13.89 19.72 -8.73
CA ILE A 171 -14.84 20.83 -8.55
C ILE A 171 -15.15 21.13 -7.07
N GLN A 172 -14.72 20.28 -6.14
CA GLN A 172 -15.01 20.37 -4.71
C GLN A 172 -14.03 21.34 -4.03
N SER A 173 -14.19 22.65 -4.23
CA SER A 173 -13.19 23.65 -3.84
C SER A 173 -12.92 23.64 -2.34
N HIS A 174 -13.95 23.48 -1.52
CA HIS A 174 -13.80 23.46 -0.07
C HIS A 174 -13.08 22.19 0.40
N SER A 175 -13.37 21.04 -0.22
CA SER A 175 -12.66 19.79 0.04
C SER A 175 -11.17 19.91 -0.30
N TRP A 176 -10.83 20.50 -1.44
CA TRP A 176 -9.44 20.72 -1.83
C TRP A 176 -8.70 21.66 -0.86
N GLU A 177 -9.38 22.68 -0.33
CA GLU A 177 -8.82 23.53 0.72
C GLU A 177 -8.46 22.72 1.97
N ILE A 178 -9.37 21.87 2.46
CA ILE A 178 -9.10 21.00 3.62
C ILE A 178 -7.99 20.00 3.31
N ILE A 179 -7.99 19.39 2.13
CA ILE A 179 -6.94 18.44 1.72
C ILE A 179 -5.58 19.12 1.76
N CYS A 180 -5.44 20.28 1.13
CA CYS A 180 -4.16 21.00 1.03
C CYS A 180 -3.72 21.63 2.36
N GLN A 181 -4.63 22.20 3.14
CA GLN A 181 -4.27 22.95 4.35
C GLN A 181 -4.23 22.11 5.63
N LYS A 182 -5.10 21.11 5.75
CA LYS A 182 -5.29 20.35 7.00
C LYS A 182 -4.75 18.92 6.92
N ILE A 183 -4.94 18.24 5.80
CA ILE A 183 -4.54 16.82 5.65
C ILE A 183 -3.12 16.70 5.11
N TRP A 184 -2.77 17.46 4.08
CA TRP A 184 -1.47 17.35 3.40
C TRP A 184 -0.27 17.50 4.35
N PRO A 185 -0.22 18.48 5.28
CA PRO A 185 0.90 18.62 6.21
C PRO A 185 1.06 17.44 7.20
N LEU A 186 0.06 16.56 7.29
CA LEU A 186 0.09 15.39 8.17
C LEU A 186 0.68 14.15 7.49
N ILE A 187 0.73 14.13 6.16
CA ILE A 187 1.06 12.92 5.38
C ILE A 187 2.21 13.12 4.38
N ASN A 188 2.62 14.36 4.11
CA ASN A 188 3.55 14.70 3.02
C ASN A 188 5.00 14.25 3.23
N ASP A 189 5.46 14.14 4.48
CA ASP A 189 6.87 13.91 4.81
C ASP A 189 7.43 12.59 4.24
N ASN A 190 6.60 11.55 4.13
CA ASN A 190 7.04 10.23 3.71
C ASN A 190 6.18 9.63 2.58
N ILE A 191 5.64 10.47 1.70
CA ILE A 191 4.93 9.97 0.52
C ILE A 191 5.94 9.29 -0.40
N CYS A 192 5.75 8.00 -0.64
CA CYS A 192 6.53 7.24 -1.61
C CYS A 192 5.76 6.94 -2.90
N GLY A 193 4.44 7.12 -2.88
CA GLY A 193 3.55 6.73 -3.96
C GLY A 193 2.37 7.69 -4.16
N PHE A 194 2.04 8.00 -5.41
CA PHE A 194 0.81 8.70 -5.77
C PHE A 194 -0.07 7.88 -6.72
N ARG A 195 -1.39 7.91 -6.48
CA ARG A 195 -2.42 7.44 -7.40
C ARG A 195 -3.40 8.58 -7.65
N LEU A 196 -3.32 9.20 -8.82
CA LEU A 196 -4.02 10.43 -9.14
C LEU A 196 -4.63 10.36 -10.54
N LEU A 197 -5.57 11.27 -10.81
CA LEU A 197 -5.95 11.65 -12.17
C LEU A 197 -5.17 12.92 -12.55
N ASP A 198 -5.02 13.18 -13.85
CA ASP A 198 -4.30 14.36 -14.36
C ASP A 198 -4.82 15.66 -13.72
N ALA A 199 -6.14 15.83 -13.70
CA ALA A 199 -6.79 16.99 -13.10
C ALA A 199 -6.58 17.11 -11.55
N HIS A 200 -6.30 16.00 -10.84
CA HIS A 200 -5.93 16.06 -9.43
C HIS A 200 -4.51 16.60 -9.24
N LEU A 201 -3.59 16.28 -10.15
CA LEU A 201 -2.23 16.81 -10.11
C LEU A 201 -2.24 18.33 -10.35
N ASP A 202 -3.07 18.83 -11.28
CA ASP A 202 -3.26 20.27 -11.46
C ASP A 202 -3.67 20.98 -10.17
N ARG A 203 -4.63 20.42 -9.43
CA ARG A 203 -5.07 20.98 -8.15
C ARG A 203 -3.96 20.98 -7.10
N LEU A 204 -3.20 19.90 -6.99
CA LEU A 204 -2.04 19.86 -6.09
C LEU A 204 -0.98 20.88 -6.49
N ARG A 205 -0.78 21.12 -7.79
CA ARG A 205 0.19 22.10 -8.31
C ARG A 205 -0.23 23.55 -8.07
N GLN A 206 -1.53 23.84 -8.01
CA GLN A 206 -2.02 25.16 -7.57
C GLN A 206 -1.61 25.47 -6.12
N PHE A 207 -1.54 24.44 -5.27
CA PHE A 207 -1.06 24.56 -3.89
C PHE A 207 0.47 24.55 -3.78
N SER A 208 1.13 23.62 -4.49
CA SER A 208 2.58 23.48 -4.52
C SER A 208 3.03 23.14 -5.95
N PRO A 209 3.48 24.12 -6.75
CA PRO A 209 3.81 23.89 -8.17
C PRO A 209 4.77 22.72 -8.42
N ALA A 210 5.76 22.59 -7.53
CA ALA A 210 6.78 21.54 -7.54
C ALA A 210 6.42 20.33 -6.65
N VAL A 211 5.13 20.05 -6.40
CA VAL A 211 4.65 19.01 -5.46
C VAL A 211 5.33 17.65 -5.66
N LEU A 212 5.53 17.22 -6.91
CA LEU A 212 6.17 15.93 -7.21
C LEU A 212 7.65 15.91 -6.80
N CYS A 213 8.38 17.00 -7.04
CA CYS A 213 9.79 17.14 -6.68
C CYS A 213 10.00 17.41 -5.19
N ASN A 214 9.03 18.06 -4.53
CA ASN A 214 9.06 18.38 -3.10
C ASN A 214 8.85 17.13 -2.22
N CYS A 215 8.19 16.09 -2.72
CA CYS A 215 8.06 14.81 -2.04
C CYS A 215 9.37 14.00 -2.18
N ALA A 216 10.30 14.17 -1.24
CA ALA A 216 11.64 13.58 -1.31
C ALA A 216 11.67 12.05 -1.48
N ASN A 217 10.69 11.34 -0.89
CA ASN A 217 10.60 9.88 -0.96
C ASN A 217 9.76 9.38 -2.14
N LEU A 218 9.11 10.26 -2.92
CA LEU A 218 8.18 9.89 -3.98
C LEU A 218 8.89 9.12 -5.08
N ARG A 219 8.66 7.80 -5.12
CA ARG A 219 9.26 6.88 -6.08
C ARG A 219 8.28 6.44 -7.14
N SER A 220 7.00 6.31 -6.79
CA SER A 220 6.00 5.74 -7.68
C SER A 220 4.86 6.72 -7.94
N LEU A 221 4.50 6.89 -9.21
CA LEU A 221 3.37 7.71 -9.61
C LEU A 221 2.52 6.92 -10.61
N SER A 222 1.23 6.83 -10.36
CA SER A 222 0.26 6.27 -11.28
C SER A 222 -0.73 7.37 -11.64
N CYS A 223 -0.79 7.73 -12.92
CA CYS A 223 -1.70 8.75 -13.39
C CYS A 223 -2.31 8.36 -14.73
N TYR A 224 -3.65 8.34 -14.80
CA TYR A 224 -4.35 8.09 -16.05
C TYR A 224 -4.34 9.36 -16.91
N GLY A 225 -4.02 9.22 -18.20
CA GLY A 225 -4.02 10.32 -19.18
C GLY A 225 -2.78 11.23 -19.16
N LEU A 226 -1.94 11.17 -18.13
CA LEU A 226 -0.77 12.03 -18.01
C LEU A 226 0.43 11.48 -18.78
N ILE A 227 1.13 12.35 -19.50
CA ILE A 227 2.30 12.00 -20.34
C ILE A 227 3.40 13.05 -20.11
N PRO A 228 4.69 12.64 -20.01
CA PRO A 228 5.79 13.60 -19.90
C PRO A 228 5.83 14.59 -21.08
N GLU A 229 6.06 15.86 -20.77
CA GLU A 229 6.17 16.96 -21.72
C GLU A 229 7.50 17.70 -21.55
N PHE A 230 8.06 18.18 -22.66
CA PHE A 230 9.31 18.94 -22.66
C PHE A 230 9.05 20.39 -23.11
N PRO A 231 9.74 21.39 -22.54
CA PRO A 231 10.84 21.28 -21.56
C PRO A 231 10.34 20.84 -20.18
N ALA A 232 11.20 20.12 -19.44
CA ALA A 232 10.89 19.58 -18.12
C ALA A 232 10.98 20.71 -17.07
N GLU A 233 9.83 21.19 -16.63
CA GLU A 233 9.65 22.36 -15.75
C GLU A 233 8.60 22.07 -14.67
N ASP A 234 8.75 22.63 -13.48
CA ASP A 234 7.81 22.44 -12.36
C ASP A 234 7.39 23.77 -11.70
N ASN A 235 7.67 24.90 -12.37
CA ASN A 235 7.20 26.21 -11.94
C ASN A 235 5.66 26.35 -12.08
N ALA A 236 5.10 27.44 -11.54
CA ALA A 236 3.65 27.67 -11.51
C ALA A 236 2.99 27.72 -12.91
N GLY A 237 3.75 28.09 -13.95
CA GLY A 237 3.26 28.15 -15.33
C GLY A 237 3.41 26.85 -16.11
N ALA A 238 4.12 25.85 -15.58
CA ALA A 238 4.33 24.59 -16.28
C ALA A 238 3.04 23.76 -16.38
N SER A 239 2.93 22.86 -17.36
CA SER A 239 1.84 21.88 -17.43
C SER A 239 2.09 20.70 -16.46
N PRO A 240 1.06 19.91 -16.10
CA PRO A 240 1.25 18.62 -15.40
C PRO A 240 2.26 17.71 -16.08
N GLY A 241 2.27 17.67 -17.42
CA GLY A 241 3.19 16.86 -18.20
C GLY A 241 4.63 17.33 -18.06
N GLN A 242 4.86 18.64 -17.99
CA GLN A 242 6.19 19.22 -17.77
C GLN A 242 6.68 18.93 -16.35
N ALA A 243 5.81 19.06 -15.34
CA ALA A 243 6.15 18.75 -13.96
C ALA A 243 6.42 17.24 -13.77
N LEU A 244 5.65 16.40 -14.45
CA LEU A 244 5.92 14.96 -14.53
C LEU A 244 7.30 14.69 -15.14
N ALA A 245 7.61 15.32 -16.28
CA ALA A 245 8.92 15.18 -16.90
C ALA A 245 10.03 15.67 -15.97
N LYS A 246 9.83 16.79 -15.26
CA LYS A 246 10.79 17.26 -14.26
C LYS A 246 11.05 16.20 -13.21
N TRP A 247 10.01 15.61 -12.61
CA TRP A 247 10.16 14.58 -11.60
C TRP A 247 10.80 13.29 -12.14
N VAL A 248 10.27 12.70 -13.23
CA VAL A 248 10.78 11.43 -13.79
C VAL A 248 12.24 11.55 -14.21
N PHE A 249 12.61 12.66 -14.85
CA PHE A 249 13.95 12.89 -15.39
C PHE A 249 14.90 13.57 -14.39
N THR A 250 14.50 13.72 -13.13
CA THR A 250 15.40 14.14 -12.05
C THR A 250 15.97 12.92 -11.35
N ARG A 251 17.30 12.89 -11.20
CA ARG A 251 18.01 11.82 -10.50
C ARG A 251 17.60 11.79 -9.02
N ARG A 252 17.21 10.61 -8.54
CA ARG A 252 17.00 10.38 -7.11
C ARG A 252 18.32 10.25 -6.35
N LYS A 253 18.36 10.76 -5.12
CA LYS A 253 19.53 10.68 -4.23
C LYS A 253 19.83 9.24 -3.77
N ASP A 254 18.81 8.40 -3.65
CA ASP A 254 18.93 7.00 -3.23
C ASP A 254 19.33 6.03 -4.35
N GLY A 255 19.47 6.52 -5.59
CA GLY A 255 19.85 5.73 -6.77
C GLY A 255 18.76 4.78 -7.29
N LEU A 256 17.58 4.73 -6.65
CA LEU A 256 16.45 3.93 -7.13
C LEU A 256 15.85 4.55 -8.40
N PRO A 257 15.16 3.75 -9.23
CA PRO A 257 14.42 4.30 -10.37
C PRO A 257 13.13 4.99 -9.93
N ASN A 258 12.81 6.13 -10.53
CA ASN A 258 11.44 6.66 -10.53
C ASN A 258 10.54 5.71 -11.33
N MET A 259 9.36 5.40 -10.81
CA MET A 259 8.39 4.48 -11.40
C MET A 259 7.13 5.24 -11.81
N PHE A 260 6.82 5.27 -13.10
CA PHE A 260 5.63 5.94 -13.60
C PHE A 260 4.73 4.98 -14.37
N CYS A 261 3.48 4.82 -13.93
CA CYS A 261 2.46 4.10 -14.69
C CYS A 261 1.67 5.08 -15.56
N CYS A 262 1.82 4.94 -16.88
CA CYS A 262 1.15 5.73 -17.88
C CYS A 262 -0.05 4.97 -18.49
N GLY A 263 -1.20 5.64 -18.60
CA GLY A 263 -2.42 5.05 -19.16
C GLY A 263 -2.39 4.86 -20.68
N HIS A 264 -1.57 5.62 -21.42
CA HIS A 264 -1.58 5.63 -22.89
C HIS A 264 -0.17 5.78 -23.47
N TYR A 265 0.09 5.13 -24.60
CA TYR A 265 1.27 5.40 -25.43
C TYR A 265 1.03 6.62 -26.32
N SER A 266 2.06 7.42 -26.62
CA SER A 266 1.88 8.62 -27.46
C SER A 266 3.05 8.92 -28.41
N ALA A 267 2.75 9.75 -29.42
CA ALA A 267 3.71 10.32 -30.39
C ALA A 267 4.87 11.10 -29.74
N ARG A 268 4.77 11.43 -28.44
CA ARG A 268 5.81 12.15 -27.67
C ARG A 268 7.04 11.27 -27.34
N MET A 269 7.04 9.99 -27.71
CA MET A 269 8.24 9.14 -27.66
C MET A 269 9.43 9.69 -28.43
N VAL A 270 9.21 10.44 -29.52
CA VAL A 270 10.29 11.08 -30.27
C VAL A 270 11.02 12.12 -29.41
N ALA A 271 10.26 12.94 -28.68
CA ALA A 271 10.84 13.94 -27.77
C ALA A 271 11.62 13.27 -26.65
N LEU A 272 11.10 12.17 -26.08
CA LEU A 272 11.80 11.40 -25.05
C LEU A 272 13.11 10.81 -25.55
N LYS A 273 13.10 10.17 -26.73
CA LYS A 273 14.33 9.64 -27.35
C LYS A 273 15.36 10.74 -27.56
N ARG A 274 14.94 11.91 -28.07
CA ARG A 274 15.81 13.08 -28.25
C ARG A 274 16.39 13.58 -26.92
N ALA A 275 15.54 13.70 -25.89
CA ALA A 275 15.97 14.10 -24.55
C ALA A 275 16.97 13.12 -23.95
N PHE A 276 16.80 11.81 -24.17
CA PHE A 276 17.76 10.80 -23.72
C PHE A 276 19.12 10.90 -24.42
N VAL A 277 19.13 11.04 -25.75
CA VAL A 277 20.38 11.15 -26.53
C VAL A 277 21.17 12.41 -26.15
N ASN A 278 20.47 13.51 -25.85
CA ASN A 278 21.09 14.78 -25.49
C ASN A 278 21.37 14.94 -23.99
N ALA A 279 21.05 13.94 -23.16
CA ALA A 279 21.26 14.02 -21.72
C ALA A 279 22.76 13.97 -21.39
N SER A 280 23.19 14.84 -20.47
CA SER A 280 24.55 14.87 -19.92
C SER A 280 24.66 14.23 -18.54
N GLU A 281 23.53 14.01 -17.86
CA GLU A 281 23.47 13.47 -16.51
C GLU A 281 22.73 12.12 -16.48
N PRO A 282 23.20 11.14 -15.69
CA PRO A 282 22.54 9.84 -15.56
C PRO A 282 21.27 9.92 -14.69
N VAL A 283 20.23 9.20 -15.09
CA VAL A 283 18.92 9.13 -14.44
C VAL A 283 18.31 7.73 -14.61
N ASN A 284 17.83 7.17 -13.50
CA ASN A 284 17.14 5.88 -13.49
C ASN A 284 15.62 6.08 -13.48
N PHE A 285 14.92 5.50 -14.45
CA PHE A 285 13.46 5.43 -14.40
C PHE A 285 12.90 4.19 -15.10
N ILE A 286 11.69 3.82 -14.69
CA ILE A 286 10.87 2.79 -15.32
C ILE A 286 9.50 3.40 -15.57
N ILE A 287 9.13 3.55 -16.84
CA ILE A 287 7.79 3.94 -17.26
C ILE A 287 7.09 2.69 -17.79
N SER A 288 5.92 2.39 -17.25
CA SER A 288 5.12 1.23 -17.62
C SER A 288 3.80 1.68 -18.23
N PHE A 289 3.36 1.02 -19.31
CA PHE A 289 2.15 1.39 -20.05
C PHE A 289 1.07 0.32 -19.90
N TRP A 290 -0.16 0.76 -19.58
CA TRP A 290 -1.29 -0.13 -19.30
C TRP A 290 -2.02 -0.64 -20.57
N ASN A 291 -2.10 0.16 -21.63
CA ASN A 291 -2.89 -0.17 -22.82
C ASN A 291 -2.05 -0.90 -23.87
N ASP A 292 -2.51 -2.08 -24.30
CA ASP A 292 -1.84 -2.96 -25.27
C ASP A 292 -2.44 -2.89 -26.70
N TRP A 293 -3.47 -2.07 -26.90
CA TRP A 293 -4.22 -1.98 -28.16
C TRP A 293 -3.46 -1.34 -29.33
N ASP A 294 -2.30 -0.74 -29.08
CA ASP A 294 -1.49 -0.20 -30.18
C ASP A 294 -0.52 -1.25 -30.71
N HIS A 295 -0.94 -1.96 -31.76
CA HIS A 295 -0.10 -2.90 -32.51
C HIS A 295 1.11 -2.23 -33.19
N ARG A 296 1.25 -0.90 -33.15
CA ARG A 296 2.37 -0.15 -33.74
C ARG A 296 3.56 0.01 -32.81
N LEU A 297 3.49 -0.53 -31.60
CA LEU A 297 4.59 -0.49 -30.64
C LEU A 297 5.71 -1.43 -31.04
N VAL A 298 6.85 -0.84 -31.44
CA VAL A 298 8.06 -1.59 -31.79
C VAL A 298 9.09 -1.44 -30.68
N PRO A 299 9.61 -2.56 -30.13
CA PRO A 299 10.71 -2.51 -29.18
C PRO A 299 11.92 -1.76 -29.74
N PHE A 300 12.68 -1.11 -28.88
CA PHE A 300 13.94 -0.48 -29.28
C PHE A 300 14.92 -0.43 -28.12
N GLU A 301 16.19 -0.26 -28.46
CA GLU A 301 17.26 0.05 -27.50
C GLU A 301 18.07 1.22 -28.06
N LEU A 302 18.31 2.22 -27.20
CA LEU A 302 19.23 3.32 -27.46
C LEU A 302 20.30 3.30 -26.39
N LYS A 303 21.52 3.68 -26.76
CA LYS A 303 22.65 3.85 -25.83
C LYS A 303 23.08 5.31 -25.82
N ASN A 304 23.33 5.83 -24.64
CA ASN A 304 23.99 7.11 -24.44
C ASN A 304 25.37 6.81 -23.83
N ASN A 305 26.41 6.89 -24.65
CA ASN A 305 27.78 6.59 -24.23
C ASN A 305 28.36 7.69 -23.32
N LEU A 306 27.81 8.91 -23.37
CA LEU A 306 28.24 10.02 -22.50
C LEU A 306 27.83 9.76 -21.06
N THR A 307 26.58 9.32 -20.83
CA THR A 307 26.08 9.00 -19.49
C THR A 307 26.33 7.55 -19.07
N GLY A 308 26.75 6.68 -20.00
CA GLY A 308 26.92 5.25 -19.74
C GLY A 308 25.60 4.51 -19.53
N GLU A 309 24.52 4.98 -20.16
CA GLU A 309 23.16 4.47 -19.96
C GLU A 309 22.56 3.87 -21.22
N ARG A 310 21.52 3.06 -21.04
CA ARG A 310 20.65 2.60 -22.10
C ARG A 310 19.20 2.97 -21.81
N LEU A 311 18.46 3.24 -22.88
CA LEU A 311 17.02 3.41 -22.88
C LEU A 311 16.42 2.26 -23.70
N THR A 312 15.72 1.35 -23.03
CA THR A 312 15.08 0.20 -23.68
C THR A 312 13.57 0.32 -23.61
N PHE A 313 12.89 0.09 -24.73
CA PHE A 313 11.46 -0.12 -24.79
C PHE A 313 11.18 -1.57 -25.16
N ARG A 314 10.54 -2.32 -24.27
CA ARG A 314 10.32 -3.76 -24.42
C ARG A 314 9.05 -4.22 -23.76
N ARG A 315 8.55 -5.39 -24.17
CA ARG A 315 7.35 -6.02 -23.60
C ARG A 315 7.75 -7.11 -22.60
N ILE A 316 7.20 -7.05 -21.38
CA ILE A 316 7.42 -8.04 -20.30
C ILE A 316 6.07 -8.35 -19.66
N GLY A 317 5.73 -9.64 -19.53
CA GLY A 317 4.51 -10.07 -18.83
C GLY A 317 3.21 -9.49 -19.40
N GLY A 318 3.18 -9.16 -20.70
CA GLY A 318 2.04 -8.51 -21.36
C GLY A 318 2.10 -6.98 -21.37
N TYR A 319 2.93 -6.35 -20.53
CA TYR A 319 3.04 -4.90 -20.38
C TYR A 319 4.21 -4.33 -21.16
N TRP A 320 4.09 -3.09 -21.62
CA TRP A 320 5.18 -2.34 -22.23
C TRP A 320 5.93 -1.54 -21.17
N LEU A 321 7.26 -1.67 -21.14
CA LEU A 321 8.15 -0.95 -20.25
C LEU A 321 9.16 -0.13 -21.05
N LEU A 322 9.31 1.12 -20.67
CA LEU A 322 10.37 2.01 -21.07
C LEU A 322 11.32 2.21 -19.88
N VAL A 323 12.53 1.70 -20.00
CA VAL A 323 13.50 1.63 -18.91
C VAL A 323 14.75 2.42 -19.29
N ARG A 324 15.09 3.44 -18.50
CA ARG A 324 16.39 4.11 -18.55
C ARG A 324 17.24 3.64 -17.38
N CYS A 325 18.40 3.08 -17.68
CA CYS A 325 19.26 2.45 -16.68
C CYS A 325 20.74 2.49 -17.11
N PRO A 326 21.69 2.27 -16.18
CA PRO A 326 23.09 2.10 -16.52
C PRO A 326 23.29 0.89 -17.45
N ILE A 327 24.27 0.98 -18.35
CA ILE A 327 24.66 -0.15 -19.22
C ILE A 327 25.21 -1.30 -18.36
N ALA A 328 26.11 -0.98 -17.43
CA ALA A 328 26.60 -1.91 -16.42
C ALA A 328 25.63 -1.90 -15.22
N ARG A 329 24.75 -2.90 -15.13
CA ARG A 329 23.76 -3.02 -14.06
C ARG A 329 23.64 -4.44 -13.53
N GLU A 330 23.20 -4.55 -12.29
CA GLU A 330 22.84 -5.82 -11.67
C GLU A 330 21.46 -6.28 -12.19
N GLU A 331 21.43 -7.23 -13.12
CA GLU A 331 20.20 -7.63 -13.81
C GLU A 331 19.13 -8.20 -12.85
N THR A 332 19.53 -8.93 -11.80
CA THR A 332 18.58 -9.47 -10.81
C THR A 332 17.81 -8.35 -10.10
N LYS A 333 18.52 -7.32 -9.64
CA LYS A 333 17.94 -6.17 -8.96
C LYS A 333 17.03 -5.35 -9.87
N TRP A 334 17.43 -5.18 -11.14
CA TRP A 334 16.58 -4.50 -12.12
C TRP A 334 15.35 -5.31 -12.52
N ALA A 335 15.46 -6.63 -12.59
CA ALA A 335 14.31 -7.50 -12.83
C ALA A 335 13.26 -7.36 -11.71
N GLU A 336 13.69 -7.29 -10.44
CA GLU A 336 12.78 -7.02 -9.30
C GLU A 336 12.07 -5.68 -9.43
N TRP A 337 12.78 -4.62 -9.84
CA TRP A 337 12.19 -3.30 -10.05
C TRP A 337 11.25 -3.23 -11.25
N GLU A 338 11.56 -3.94 -12.33
CA GLU A 338 10.69 -4.05 -13.51
C GLU A 338 9.40 -4.83 -13.17
N GLU A 339 9.51 -5.92 -12.40
CA GLU A 339 8.35 -6.66 -11.87
C GLU A 339 7.52 -5.81 -10.90
N GLU A 340 8.18 -5.05 -10.02
CA GLU A 340 7.53 -4.08 -9.14
C GLU A 340 6.72 -3.07 -9.96
N ALA A 341 7.31 -2.45 -10.98
CA ALA A 341 6.64 -1.48 -11.84
C ALA A 341 5.41 -2.07 -12.53
N ILE A 342 5.50 -3.31 -13.03
CA ILE A 342 4.36 -4.03 -13.61
C ILE A 342 3.26 -4.23 -12.56
N ARG A 343 3.59 -4.69 -11.36
CA ARG A 343 2.61 -4.85 -10.27
C ARG A 343 1.93 -3.54 -9.89
N TRP A 344 2.63 -2.42 -9.99
CA TRP A 344 2.09 -1.08 -9.76
C TRP A 344 1.07 -0.65 -10.83
N THR A 345 1.24 -1.07 -12.10
CA THR A 345 0.32 -0.71 -13.20
C THR A 345 -1.09 -1.26 -13.07
N CYS A 346 -1.30 -2.26 -12.22
CA CYS A 346 -2.63 -2.72 -11.88
C CYS A 346 -3.31 -1.67 -10.98
N ILE A 347 -3.83 -0.60 -11.60
CA ILE A 347 -4.60 0.49 -10.96
C ILE A 347 -5.74 -0.10 -10.11
N TRP A 348 -6.23 -1.28 -10.47
CA TRP A 348 -7.31 -2.00 -9.82
C TRP A 348 -6.88 -2.94 -8.68
N TRP A 349 -5.59 -3.10 -8.37
CA TRP A 349 -5.16 -4.08 -7.36
C TRP A 349 -4.84 -3.43 -5.98
N PRO A 350 -5.64 -3.72 -4.93
CA PRO A 350 -5.55 -3.06 -3.62
C PRO A 350 -4.50 -3.68 -2.68
N ARG A 351 -3.38 -4.20 -3.19
CA ARG A 351 -2.39 -4.92 -2.36
C ARG A 351 -1.32 -4.02 -1.72
N GLN A 352 -1.41 -2.71 -1.88
CA GLN A 352 -0.48 -1.81 -1.21
C GLN A 352 -0.90 -1.60 0.25
N TRP A 353 0.00 -1.99 1.13
CA TRP A 353 0.00 -1.61 2.52
C TRP A 353 0.40 -0.12 2.62
N ASN A 354 0.03 0.54 3.70
CA ASN A 354 0.27 1.96 3.95
C ASN A 354 -0.33 2.88 2.87
N CYS A 355 -1.57 2.58 2.46
CA CYS A 355 -2.28 3.37 1.46
C CYS A 355 -3.37 4.25 2.11
N ILE A 356 -3.26 5.57 1.96
CA ILE A 356 -4.30 6.52 2.34
C ILE A 356 -5.04 6.91 1.09
N VAL A 357 -6.36 6.88 1.15
CA VAL A 357 -7.22 7.25 0.05
C VAL A 357 -8.19 8.32 0.52
N ILE A 358 -8.14 9.48 -0.11
CA ILE A 358 -8.94 10.67 0.23
C ILE A 358 -10.04 10.83 -0.82
N ALA A 359 -11.30 10.66 -0.41
CA ALA A 359 -12.45 10.62 -1.31
C ALA A 359 -13.73 11.15 -0.62
N PHE A 360 -13.66 12.37 -0.12
CA PHE A 360 -14.81 13.11 0.44
C PHE A 360 -15.13 14.33 -0.44
N ASN A 361 -16.41 14.73 -0.46
CA ASN A 361 -16.89 15.93 -1.16
C ASN A 361 -17.24 17.05 -0.17
N ASP A 362 -17.63 18.23 -0.68
CA ASP A 362 -17.91 19.40 0.15
C ASP A 362 -19.05 19.14 1.14
N ARG A 363 -20.05 18.35 0.74
CA ARG A 363 -21.15 17.90 1.62
C ARG A 363 -20.72 16.93 2.72
N ASP A 364 -19.53 16.35 2.61
CA ASP A 364 -18.97 15.38 3.54
C ASP A 364 -17.97 16.04 4.51
N ILE A 365 -18.09 17.36 4.66
CA ILE A 365 -17.38 18.16 5.65
C ILE A 365 -18.36 18.49 6.78
N GLY A 366 -17.92 18.31 8.03
CA GLY A 366 -18.69 18.67 9.21
C GLY A 366 -18.02 19.74 10.04
N ASP A 367 -18.85 20.54 10.72
CA ASP A 367 -18.40 21.60 11.62
C ASP A 367 -18.00 21.10 13.02
N GLY A 368 -18.22 19.82 13.30
CA GLY A 368 -18.00 19.19 14.61
C GLY A 368 -19.30 18.87 15.33
#